data_AF-A0A8C6NHB1-F1
#
_entry.id   AF-A0A8C6NHB1-F1
#
_cell.length_a   1.000
_cell.length_b   1.000
_cell.length_c   1.000
_cell.angle_alpha   90.00
_cell.angle_beta   90.00
_cell.angle_gamma   90.00
#
_symmetry.space_group_name_H-M   'P 1'
#
loop_
_entity.id
_entity.type
_entity.pdbx_description
1 polymer ?
#
loop_
_entity_poly.entity_id
_entity_poly.type
_entity_poly.pdbx_seq_one_letter_code
_entity_poly.pdbx_strand_id
1 'polypeptide(L)'
;MEGAWEFAQPIHMCFVDLEKAYDRVPRGTLWGTLQEYGVGGFLLRAIQSLYQRSVSLVRIAGSKSDLFPVRVGLRQGCPLSPVLFITFMDRISRCSRGVECVEFGGRRISSLLFADDVVLLASSSSDLQLLLGRFAAEREAAGMRISTSKSETMVLDWERVACQLRVGGEVLPQVEEFKYLGVLFTSEGRRDREIDRQIGSASAVMRTLSRSVVVKRELSQKARLSIYRSIYVPVLTYGHELWVMTERTRLRIQVAEISFLRRVAGLSLRDRVRSLDIREGLGVEPLLLRIERSQLRWFGHLVRMPPGRLPGEVFRACPAGRRPPGRPRTRWRGYISNLVREHLGVLPEELVEKAGERTVWSSLVGMLPLRPELG
;
A
#
# COMPACT_ATOMS: atom_id res chain seq x y z
N MET A 1 12.35 -0.34 4.85
CA MET A 1 12.30 1.06 5.34
C MET A 1 12.67 1.18 6.80
N GLU A 2 11.88 0.66 7.76
CA GLU A 2 12.23 0.76 9.20
C GLU A 2 13.63 0.19 9.48
N GLY A 3 13.94 -0.99 8.95
CA GLY A 3 15.29 -1.55 9.09
C GLY A 3 16.38 -0.76 8.35
N ALA A 4 16.11 -0.23 7.15
CA ALA A 4 17.09 0.60 6.42
C ALA A 4 17.56 1.80 7.25
N TRP A 5 16.60 2.52 7.82
CA TRP A 5 16.87 3.66 8.69
C TRP A 5 17.56 3.23 9.98
N GLU A 6 17.11 2.13 10.58
CA GLU A 6 17.61 1.70 11.88
C GLU A 6 19.02 1.11 11.87
N PHE A 7 19.39 0.44 10.79
CA PHE A 7 20.69 -0.20 10.62
C PHE A 7 21.64 0.65 9.75
N ALA A 8 21.26 1.89 9.44
CA ALA A 8 22.02 2.81 8.59
C ALA A 8 22.43 2.18 7.25
N GLN A 9 21.50 1.44 6.64
CA GLN A 9 21.68 0.84 5.33
C GLN A 9 20.82 1.61 4.33
N PRO A 10 21.41 2.41 3.43
CA PRO A 10 20.65 3.16 2.45
C PRO A 10 19.90 2.21 1.52
N ILE A 11 18.66 2.59 1.18
CA ILE A 11 17.92 1.91 0.12
C ILE A 11 17.68 2.90 -1.00
N HIS A 12 18.19 2.58 -2.18
CA HIS A 12 17.88 3.29 -3.41
C HIS A 12 16.67 2.65 -4.07
N MET A 13 15.70 3.48 -4.43
CA MET A 13 14.44 3.07 -5.05
C MET A 13 14.25 3.78 -6.39
N CYS A 14 13.79 3.04 -7.39
CA CYS A 14 13.29 3.59 -8.64
C CYS A 14 11.84 3.13 -8.84
N PHE A 15 10.92 4.09 -8.85
CA PHE A 15 9.52 3.88 -9.15
C PHE A 15 9.32 4.02 -10.66
N VAL A 16 9.03 2.91 -11.32
CA VAL A 16 8.94 2.83 -12.77
C VAL A 16 7.47 2.83 -13.17
N ASP A 17 7.09 3.82 -13.99
CA ASP A 17 5.77 3.92 -14.61
C ASP A 17 5.84 3.41 -16.06
N LEU A 18 4.82 2.64 -16.48
CA LEU A 18 4.76 2.07 -17.82
C LEU A 18 3.75 2.84 -18.69
N GLU A 19 4.18 3.21 -19.89
CA GLU A 19 3.30 3.91 -20.83
C GLU A 19 2.17 2.98 -21.31
N LYS A 20 0.92 3.27 -20.91
CA LYS A 20 -0.28 2.55 -21.36
C LYS A 20 -0.12 1.04 -21.24
N ALA A 21 0.24 0.57 -20.05
CA ALA A 21 0.74 -0.79 -19.81
C ALA A 21 -0.14 -1.89 -20.43
N TYR A 22 -1.46 -1.82 -20.27
CA TYR A 22 -2.38 -2.80 -20.86
C TYR A 22 -2.48 -2.69 -22.37
N ASP A 23 -2.57 -1.47 -22.89
CA ASP A 23 -2.83 -1.22 -24.31
C ASP A 23 -1.61 -1.52 -25.19
N ARG A 24 -0.42 -1.61 -24.58
CA ARG A 24 0.84 -1.85 -25.30
C ARG A 24 1.34 -3.29 -25.31
N VAL A 25 0.75 -4.19 -24.52
CA VAL A 25 1.21 -5.58 -24.46
C VAL A 25 1.22 -6.21 -25.87
N PRO A 26 2.38 -6.60 -26.42
CA PRO A 26 2.43 -7.27 -27.71
C PRO A 26 1.90 -8.70 -27.56
N ARG A 27 0.80 -8.98 -28.27
CA ARG A 27 0.11 -10.28 -28.16
C ARG A 27 1.01 -11.45 -28.55
N GLY A 28 1.84 -11.28 -29.58
CA GLY A 28 2.81 -12.31 -29.99
C GLY A 28 3.76 -12.71 -28.87
N THR A 29 4.39 -11.72 -28.22
CA THR A 29 5.28 -11.93 -27.06
C THR A 29 4.54 -12.57 -25.90
N LEU A 30 3.31 -12.10 -25.60
CA LEU A 30 2.47 -12.70 -24.57
C LEU A 30 2.16 -14.18 -24.85
N TRP A 31 1.84 -14.56 -26.10
CA TRP A 31 1.61 -15.95 -26.46
C TRP A 31 2.85 -16.81 -26.25
N GLY A 32 4.02 -16.30 -26.63
CA GLY A 32 5.31 -16.94 -26.35
C GLY A 32 5.54 -17.13 -24.85
N THR A 33 5.30 -16.09 -24.04
CA THR A 33 5.39 -16.18 -22.57
C THR A 33 4.43 -17.22 -22.00
N LEU A 34 3.20 -17.30 -22.48
CA LEU A 34 2.26 -18.34 -22.06
C LEU A 34 2.80 -19.75 -22.37
N GLN A 35 3.35 -19.95 -23.56
CA GLN A 35 3.96 -21.22 -23.96
C GLN A 35 5.17 -21.59 -23.09
N GLU A 36 6.05 -20.62 -22.80
CA GLU A 36 7.18 -20.79 -21.86
C GLU A 36 6.72 -21.27 -20.48
N TYR A 37 5.53 -20.82 -20.06
CA TYR A 37 4.92 -21.17 -18.76
C TYR A 37 4.09 -22.47 -18.84
N GLY A 38 4.16 -23.20 -19.96
CA GLY A 38 3.48 -24.47 -20.18
C GLY A 38 2.04 -24.35 -20.66
N VAL A 39 1.55 -23.15 -20.96
CA VAL A 39 0.19 -22.93 -21.49
C VAL A 39 0.20 -23.09 -23.01
N GLY A 40 -0.16 -24.29 -23.47
CA GLY A 40 -0.23 -24.65 -24.88
C GLY A 40 -1.58 -25.19 -25.34
N GLY A 41 -1.58 -25.81 -26.51
CA GLY A 41 -2.68 -26.61 -27.02
C GLY A 41 -4.02 -25.86 -27.12
N PHE A 42 -5.09 -26.52 -26.65
CA PHE A 42 -6.45 -26.00 -26.73
C PHE A 42 -6.64 -24.71 -25.91
N LEU A 43 -6.06 -24.66 -24.70
CA LEU A 43 -6.18 -23.49 -23.83
C LEU A 43 -5.58 -22.24 -24.46
N LEU A 44 -4.37 -22.33 -25.02
CA LEU A 44 -3.76 -21.19 -25.71
C LEU A 44 -4.59 -20.72 -26.90
N ARG A 45 -5.12 -21.65 -27.71
CA ARG A 45 -6.00 -21.30 -28.84
C ARG A 45 -7.29 -20.62 -28.37
N ALA A 46 -7.88 -21.09 -27.28
CA ALA A 46 -9.06 -20.46 -26.68
C ALA A 46 -8.75 -19.03 -26.24
N ILE A 47 -7.63 -18.82 -25.53
CA ILE A 47 -7.18 -17.47 -25.13
C ILE A 47 -6.96 -16.59 -26.36
N GLN A 48 -6.23 -17.07 -27.36
CA GLN A 48 -5.97 -16.31 -28.60
C GLN A 48 -7.27 -15.93 -29.32
N SER A 49 -8.26 -16.83 -29.36
CA SER A 49 -9.56 -16.56 -29.98
C SER A 49 -10.28 -15.37 -29.34
N LEU A 50 -10.09 -15.15 -28.03
CA LEU A 50 -10.63 -13.97 -27.34
C LEU A 50 -10.01 -12.67 -27.84
N TYR A 51 -8.84 -12.69 -28.48
CA TYR A 51 -8.18 -11.48 -28.97
C TYR A 51 -8.17 -11.38 -30.50
N GLN A 52 -8.53 -12.45 -31.21
CA GLN A 52 -8.66 -12.44 -32.67
C GLN A 52 -9.74 -11.46 -33.13
N ARG A 53 -9.47 -10.74 -34.22
CA ARG A 53 -10.40 -9.78 -34.86
C ARG A 53 -11.04 -8.77 -33.87
N SER A 54 -10.33 -8.42 -32.80
CA SER A 54 -10.79 -7.40 -31.84
C SER A 54 -10.93 -6.05 -32.56
N VAL A 55 -12.07 -5.39 -32.39
CA VAL A 55 -12.33 -4.02 -32.88
C VAL A 55 -12.81 -3.17 -31.71
N SER A 56 -12.54 -1.86 -31.78
CA SER A 56 -13.02 -0.86 -30.84
C SER A 56 -13.63 0.32 -31.58
N LEU A 57 -14.41 1.12 -30.87
CA LEU A 57 -14.91 2.42 -31.31
C LEU A 57 -14.88 3.39 -30.13
N VAL A 58 -14.83 4.68 -30.41
CA VAL A 58 -14.92 5.75 -29.41
C VAL A 58 -16.38 6.21 -29.32
N ARG A 59 -16.92 6.33 -28.11
CA ARG A 59 -18.27 6.85 -27.86
C ARG A 59 -18.20 8.13 -27.04
N ILE A 60 -18.69 9.24 -27.60
CA ILE A 60 -18.73 10.57 -26.95
C ILE A 60 -20.15 11.11 -27.06
N ALA A 61 -20.77 11.45 -25.92
CA ALA A 61 -22.11 12.06 -25.87
C ALA A 61 -23.17 11.35 -26.75
N GLY A 62 -23.16 10.01 -26.78
CA GLY A 62 -24.08 9.20 -27.60
C GLY A 62 -23.65 8.99 -29.05
N SER A 63 -22.72 9.80 -29.58
CA SER A 63 -22.11 9.61 -30.90
C SER A 63 -21.03 8.53 -30.86
N LYS A 64 -20.90 7.76 -31.95
CA LYS A 64 -19.92 6.68 -32.09
C LYS A 64 -18.99 7.01 -33.26
N SER A 65 -17.69 6.75 -33.09
CA SER A 65 -16.74 6.73 -34.20
C SER A 65 -16.92 5.47 -35.05
N ASP A 66 -16.22 5.43 -36.18
CA ASP A 66 -16.02 4.20 -36.93
C ASP A 66 -15.29 3.15 -36.10
N LEU A 67 -15.51 1.89 -36.48
CA LEU A 67 -14.83 0.74 -35.90
C LEU A 67 -13.38 0.70 -36.39
N PHE A 68 -12.44 0.53 -35.47
CA PHE A 68 -11.03 0.33 -35.78
C PHE A 68 -10.49 -0.97 -35.15
N PRO A 69 -9.59 -1.70 -35.84
CA PRO A 69 -9.04 -2.94 -35.33
C PRO A 69 -8.04 -2.70 -34.19
N VAL A 70 -8.13 -3.52 -33.15
CA VAL A 70 -7.21 -3.52 -32.00
C VAL A 70 -6.29 -4.73 -32.10
N ARG A 71 -5.05 -4.50 -32.53
CA ARG A 71 -4.05 -5.55 -32.79
C ARG A 71 -3.07 -5.78 -31.63
N VAL A 72 -2.88 -4.78 -30.79
CA VAL A 72 -1.99 -4.80 -29.62
C VAL A 72 -2.80 -4.63 -28.34
N GLY A 73 -2.22 -5.04 -27.23
CA GLY A 73 -2.78 -4.81 -25.91
C GLY A 73 -3.84 -5.80 -25.48
N LEU A 74 -4.14 -5.71 -24.18
CA LEU A 74 -5.13 -6.48 -23.46
C LEU A 74 -6.46 -5.71 -23.38
N ARG A 75 -7.56 -6.43 -23.17
CA ARG A 75 -8.91 -5.83 -23.12
C ARG A 75 -9.19 -5.33 -21.71
N GLN A 76 -9.27 -4.01 -21.53
CA GLN A 76 -9.67 -3.43 -20.25
C GLN A 76 -11.10 -3.90 -19.89
N GLY A 77 -11.31 -4.30 -18.63
CA GLY A 77 -12.56 -4.88 -18.16
C GLY A 77 -12.75 -6.39 -18.42
N CYS A 78 -11.85 -7.03 -19.17
CA CYS A 78 -11.87 -8.49 -19.34
C CYS A 78 -11.31 -9.19 -18.08
N PRO A 79 -12.03 -10.15 -17.46
CA PRO A 79 -11.57 -10.87 -16.26
C PRO A 79 -10.23 -11.61 -16.44
N LEU A 80 -9.91 -12.03 -17.66
CA LEU A 80 -8.68 -12.76 -17.96
C LEU A 80 -7.46 -11.82 -18.13
N SER A 81 -7.68 -10.57 -18.53
CA SER A 81 -6.58 -9.64 -18.86
C SER A 81 -5.63 -9.37 -17.68
N PRO A 82 -6.10 -9.22 -16.42
CA PRO A 82 -5.19 -9.09 -15.28
C PRO A 82 -4.22 -10.25 -15.10
N VAL A 83 -4.68 -11.49 -15.27
CA VAL A 83 -3.82 -12.68 -15.13
C VAL A 83 -2.78 -12.70 -16.25
N LEU A 84 -3.21 -12.45 -17.50
CA LEU A 84 -2.29 -12.38 -18.65
C LEU A 84 -1.24 -11.30 -18.47
N PHE A 85 -1.65 -10.13 -17.96
CA PHE A 85 -0.74 -9.04 -17.67
C PHE A 85 0.28 -9.42 -16.61
N ILE A 86 -0.17 -10.00 -15.48
CA ILE A 86 0.72 -10.43 -14.40
C ILE A 86 1.72 -11.49 -14.88
N THR A 87 1.29 -12.48 -15.67
CA THR A 87 2.18 -13.50 -16.24
C THR A 87 3.24 -12.88 -17.15
N PHE A 88 2.83 -11.93 -18.00
CA PHE A 88 3.76 -11.20 -18.87
C PHE A 88 4.77 -10.35 -18.08
N MET A 89 4.30 -9.65 -17.05
CA MET A 89 5.16 -8.87 -16.14
C MET A 89 6.13 -9.76 -15.35
N ASP A 90 5.69 -10.95 -14.91
CA ASP A 90 6.53 -11.93 -14.20
C ASP A 90 7.68 -12.41 -15.09
N ARG A 91 7.43 -12.71 -16.38
CA ARG A 91 8.48 -13.07 -17.33
C ARG A 91 9.52 -11.98 -17.45
N ILE A 92 9.10 -10.73 -17.67
CA ILE A 92 10.02 -9.58 -17.76
C ILE A 92 10.81 -9.42 -16.46
N SER A 93 10.14 -9.51 -15.31
CA SER A 93 10.80 -9.44 -14.00
C SER A 93 11.88 -10.51 -13.85
N ARG A 94 11.59 -11.77 -14.21
CA ARG A 94 12.55 -12.89 -14.14
C ARG A 94 13.76 -12.70 -15.04
N CYS A 95 13.54 -12.26 -16.28
CA CYS A 95 14.64 -11.99 -17.22
C CYS A 95 15.49 -10.78 -16.81
N SER A 96 14.90 -9.82 -16.09
CA SER A 96 15.62 -8.64 -15.60
C SER A 96 16.43 -8.87 -14.32
N ARG A 97 16.39 -10.07 -13.72
CA ARG A 97 17.05 -10.34 -12.43
C ARG A 97 18.58 -10.28 -12.57
N GLY A 98 19.19 -9.63 -11.60
CA GLY A 98 20.64 -9.48 -11.47
C GLY A 98 21.16 -9.87 -10.09
N VAL A 99 22.42 -9.54 -9.86
CA VAL A 99 23.06 -9.62 -8.53
C VAL A 99 22.65 -8.40 -7.67
N GLU A 100 22.32 -7.30 -8.33
CA GLU A 100 21.92 -6.01 -7.80
C GLU A 100 20.58 -6.12 -7.07
N CYS A 101 20.63 -5.94 -5.75
CA CYS A 101 19.46 -6.04 -4.89
C CYS A 101 19.73 -5.40 -3.53
N VAL A 102 18.67 -5.23 -2.75
CA VAL A 102 18.77 -4.99 -1.31
C VAL A 102 18.84 -6.34 -0.61
N GLU A 103 19.83 -6.51 0.27
CA GLU A 103 19.86 -7.65 1.19
C GLU A 103 19.21 -7.28 2.52
N PHE A 104 18.22 -8.06 2.96
CA PHE A 104 17.52 -7.83 4.21
C PHE A 104 17.27 -9.15 4.94
N GLY A 105 18.01 -9.39 6.03
CA GLY A 105 17.92 -10.64 6.82
C GLY A 105 18.19 -11.90 5.98
N GLY A 106 19.23 -11.88 5.14
CA GLY A 106 19.60 -13.00 4.27
C GLY A 106 18.69 -13.21 3.06
N ARG A 107 17.81 -12.24 2.75
CA ARG A 107 16.96 -12.24 1.55
C ARG A 107 17.37 -11.13 0.59
N ARG A 108 17.42 -11.48 -0.70
CA ARG A 108 17.70 -10.54 -1.78
C ARG A 108 16.40 -10.04 -2.40
N ILE A 109 16.18 -8.74 -2.35
CA ILE A 109 14.98 -8.08 -2.88
C ILE A 109 15.42 -7.05 -3.92
N SER A 110 15.17 -7.34 -5.19
CA SER A 110 15.51 -6.43 -6.30
C SER A 110 14.30 -5.68 -6.86
N SER A 111 13.09 -6.22 -6.72
CA SER A 111 11.89 -5.57 -7.25
C SER A 111 10.62 -5.91 -6.47
N LEU A 112 9.68 -4.96 -6.47
CA LEU A 112 8.30 -5.11 -6.02
C LEU A 112 7.38 -4.76 -7.20
N LEU A 113 6.52 -5.69 -7.60
CA LEU A 113 5.62 -5.50 -8.73
C LEU A 113 4.17 -5.63 -8.26
N PHE A 114 3.37 -4.61 -8.56
CA PHE A 114 1.94 -4.64 -8.35
C PHE A 114 1.24 -4.13 -9.61
N ALA A 115 0.72 -5.06 -10.42
CA ALA A 115 0.26 -4.74 -11.77
C ALA A 115 1.34 -3.94 -12.52
N ASP A 116 1.04 -2.71 -12.95
CA ASP A 116 1.91 -1.80 -13.67
C ASP A 116 2.84 -0.98 -12.77
N ASP A 117 2.54 -0.87 -11.47
CA ASP A 117 3.40 -0.21 -10.49
C ASP A 117 4.63 -1.09 -10.20
N VAL A 118 5.80 -0.66 -10.66
CA VAL A 118 7.08 -1.37 -10.45
C VAL A 118 8.00 -0.53 -9.58
N VAL A 119 8.58 -1.16 -8.56
CA VAL A 119 9.64 -0.56 -7.75
C VAL A 119 10.89 -1.42 -7.87
N LEU A 120 11.99 -0.82 -8.32
CA LEU A 120 13.31 -1.44 -8.31
C LEU A 120 14.08 -0.98 -7.08
N LEU A 121 14.79 -1.91 -6.45
CA LEU A 121 15.47 -1.70 -5.16
C LEU A 121 16.91 -2.18 -5.24
N ALA A 122 17.85 -1.33 -4.82
CA ALA A 122 19.25 -1.72 -4.66
C ALA A 122 19.92 -1.00 -3.48
N SER A 123 21.05 -1.55 -3.04
CA SER A 123 21.84 -1.00 -1.93
C SER A 123 22.71 0.20 -2.34
N SER A 124 22.87 0.47 -3.64
CA SER A 124 23.65 1.61 -4.15
C SER A 124 23.01 2.21 -5.41
N SER A 125 23.35 3.47 -5.72
CA SER A 125 22.90 4.13 -6.95
C SER A 125 23.42 3.43 -8.22
N SER A 126 24.65 2.92 -8.19
CA SER A 126 25.26 2.22 -9.33
C SER A 126 24.56 0.89 -9.60
N ASP A 127 24.28 0.11 -8.55
CA ASP A 127 23.54 -1.14 -8.66
C ASP A 127 22.11 -0.89 -9.16
N LEU A 128 21.47 0.18 -8.68
CA LEU A 128 20.13 0.55 -9.13
C LEU A 128 20.12 0.94 -10.62
N GLN A 129 21.16 1.66 -11.09
CA GLN A 129 21.30 2.01 -12.50
C GLN A 129 21.49 0.78 -13.39
N LEU A 130 22.28 -0.21 -12.96
CA LEU A 130 22.47 -1.47 -13.68
C LEU A 130 21.16 -2.27 -13.73
N LEU A 131 20.47 -2.39 -12.59
CA LEU A 131 19.18 -3.07 -12.49
C LEU A 131 18.13 -2.40 -13.39
N LEU A 132 18.04 -1.07 -13.35
CA LEU A 132 17.15 -0.28 -14.20
C LEU A 132 17.48 -0.46 -15.69
N GLY A 133 18.76 -0.46 -16.06
CA GLY A 133 19.20 -0.70 -17.44
C GLY A 133 18.77 -2.06 -17.96
N ARG A 134 18.97 -3.13 -17.18
CA ARG A 134 18.51 -4.49 -17.54
C ARG A 134 16.99 -4.56 -17.65
N PHE A 135 16.28 -3.97 -16.70
CA PHE A 135 14.82 -3.91 -16.73
C PHE A 135 14.32 -3.16 -17.96
N ALA A 136 14.93 -2.02 -18.30
CA ALA A 136 14.58 -1.24 -19.49
C ALA A 136 14.83 -2.01 -20.79
N ALA A 137 15.97 -2.71 -20.91
CA ALA A 137 16.29 -3.53 -22.07
C ALA A 137 15.28 -4.69 -22.25
N GLU A 138 14.95 -5.41 -21.17
CA GLU A 138 13.95 -6.49 -21.24
C GLU A 138 12.55 -5.96 -21.55
N ARG A 139 12.21 -4.77 -21.07
CA ARG A 139 10.94 -4.10 -21.39
C ARG A 139 10.86 -3.76 -22.87
N GLU A 140 11.91 -3.14 -23.39
CA GLU A 140 12.00 -2.73 -24.79
C GLU A 140 11.94 -3.95 -25.72
N ALA A 141 12.69 -5.01 -25.40
CA ALA A 141 12.63 -6.28 -26.12
C ALA A 141 11.23 -6.92 -26.07
N ALA A 142 10.51 -6.74 -24.96
CA ALA A 142 9.12 -7.18 -24.81
C ALA A 142 8.10 -6.19 -25.41
N GLY A 143 8.53 -5.13 -26.10
CA GLY A 143 7.69 -4.11 -26.76
C GLY A 143 6.95 -3.16 -25.80
N MET A 144 7.44 -3.05 -24.57
CA MET A 144 6.93 -2.13 -23.54
C MET A 144 7.83 -0.88 -23.46
N ARG A 145 7.28 0.25 -23.03
CA ARG A 145 8.09 1.46 -22.77
C ARG A 145 7.88 1.99 -21.36
N ILE A 146 8.97 2.48 -20.79
CA ILE A 146 8.99 3.20 -19.52
C ILE A 146 8.64 4.66 -19.78
N SER A 147 7.77 5.23 -18.95
CA SER A 147 7.46 6.66 -18.95
C SER A 147 8.48 7.38 -18.08
N THR A 148 9.54 7.92 -18.69
CA THR A 148 10.59 8.67 -17.98
C THR A 148 10.03 9.88 -17.23
N SER A 149 9.06 10.59 -17.81
CA SER A 149 8.39 11.75 -17.21
C SER A 149 7.54 11.46 -15.96
N LYS A 150 7.21 10.18 -15.70
CA LYS A 150 6.40 9.73 -14.56
C LYS A 150 7.16 8.80 -13.63
N SER A 151 8.34 8.34 -14.05
CA SER A 151 9.19 7.48 -13.25
C SER A 151 10.06 8.36 -12.38
N GLU A 152 10.16 8.01 -11.10
CA GLU A 152 10.83 8.85 -10.09
C GLU A 152 11.79 8.01 -9.26
N THR A 153 12.82 8.63 -8.70
CA THR A 153 13.80 7.98 -7.83
C THR A 153 13.69 8.52 -6.42
N MET A 154 13.98 7.67 -5.43
CA MET A 154 13.99 8.08 -4.02
C MET A 154 15.08 7.30 -3.30
N VAL A 155 15.78 7.98 -2.39
CA VAL A 155 16.78 7.35 -1.52
C VAL A 155 16.28 7.43 -0.08
N LEU A 156 16.24 6.29 0.60
CA LEU A 156 16.01 6.21 2.04
C LEU A 156 17.35 6.16 2.74
N ASP A 157 17.76 7.28 3.32
CA ASP A 157 18.99 7.39 4.10
C ASP A 157 18.87 8.50 5.17
N TRP A 158 19.80 8.53 6.12
CA TRP A 158 19.93 9.59 7.12
C TRP A 158 20.39 10.91 6.50
N GLU A 159 21.23 10.81 5.47
CA GLU A 159 21.76 11.96 4.73
C GLU A 159 21.14 12.07 3.35
N ARG A 160 21.13 13.27 2.80
CA ARG A 160 20.66 13.49 1.43
C ARG A 160 21.71 12.99 0.45
N VAL A 161 21.52 11.77 -0.05
CA VAL A 161 22.35 11.19 -1.09
C VAL A 161 21.75 11.47 -2.46
N ALA A 162 22.58 12.00 -3.37
CA ALA A 162 22.20 12.18 -4.76
C ALA A 162 22.16 10.83 -5.48
N CYS A 163 21.08 10.57 -6.22
CA CYS A 163 20.88 9.38 -7.02
C CYS A 163 20.37 9.81 -8.40
N GLN A 164 21.32 9.93 -9.34
CA GLN A 164 21.02 10.31 -10.71
C GLN A 164 20.90 9.06 -11.57
N LEU A 165 19.67 8.63 -11.82
CA LEU A 165 19.40 7.51 -12.72
C LEU A 165 19.05 8.01 -14.12
N ARG A 166 19.40 7.22 -15.12
CA ARG A 166 19.14 7.52 -16.54
C ARG A 166 18.48 6.35 -17.25
N VAL A 167 17.53 6.67 -18.13
CA VAL A 167 16.89 5.73 -19.05
C VAL A 167 16.77 6.41 -20.41
N GLY A 168 17.28 5.79 -21.47
CA GLY A 168 17.22 6.38 -22.83
C GLY A 168 17.91 7.74 -22.95
N GLY A 169 18.91 8.03 -22.11
CA GLY A 169 19.62 9.31 -22.06
C GLY A 169 18.98 10.38 -21.16
N GLU A 170 17.71 10.20 -20.78
CA GLU A 170 16.98 11.12 -19.90
C GLU A 170 17.26 10.82 -18.42
N VAL A 171 17.34 11.87 -17.60
CA VAL A 171 17.55 11.76 -16.15
C VAL A 171 16.20 11.64 -15.46
N LEU A 172 16.05 10.64 -14.60
CA LEU A 172 14.84 10.49 -13.79
C LEU A 172 14.87 11.47 -12.60
N PRO A 173 13.76 12.17 -12.30
CA PRO A 173 13.68 13.08 -11.17
C PRO A 173 13.82 12.33 -9.84
N GLN A 174 14.65 12.88 -8.94
CA GLN A 174 14.75 12.40 -7.56
C GLN A 174 13.76 13.18 -6.67
N VAL A 175 12.93 12.45 -5.92
CA VAL A 175 11.90 12.99 -5.04
C VAL A 175 12.15 12.63 -3.57
N GLU A 176 11.61 13.45 -2.68
CA GLU A 176 11.63 13.20 -1.22
C GLU A 176 10.35 12.52 -0.74
N GLU A 177 9.26 12.61 -1.50
CA GLU A 177 7.97 12.00 -1.17
C GLU A 177 7.40 11.31 -2.41
N PHE A 178 6.95 10.07 -2.26
CA PHE A 178 6.35 9.28 -3.35
C PHE A 178 5.10 8.54 -2.87
N LYS A 179 4.02 8.58 -3.66
CA LYS A 179 2.77 7.86 -3.35
C LYS A 179 2.76 6.52 -4.07
N TYR A 180 2.97 5.43 -3.34
CA TYR A 180 2.94 4.07 -3.87
C TYR A 180 1.76 3.28 -3.29
N LEU A 181 0.94 2.69 -4.17
CA LEU A 181 -0.27 1.91 -3.79
C LEU A 181 -1.21 2.63 -2.82
N GLY A 182 -1.32 3.94 -2.98
CA GLY A 182 -2.19 4.77 -2.14
C GLY A 182 -1.60 5.17 -0.80
N VAL A 183 -0.34 4.84 -0.48
CA VAL A 183 0.37 5.22 0.74
C VAL A 183 1.53 6.14 0.38
N LEU A 184 1.70 7.25 1.11
CA LEU A 184 2.83 8.15 0.96
C LEU A 184 4.06 7.62 1.70
N PHE A 185 5.18 7.58 0.98
CA PHE A 185 6.50 7.26 1.49
C PHE A 185 7.36 8.51 1.43
N THR A 186 8.23 8.69 2.43
CA THR A 186 9.15 9.82 2.50
C THR A 186 10.59 9.31 2.58
N SER A 187 11.55 10.05 2.03
CA SER A 187 12.99 9.77 2.13
C SER A 187 13.45 9.60 3.59
N GLU A 188 12.87 10.36 4.53
CA GLU A 188 13.16 10.28 5.98
C GLU A 188 12.56 9.04 6.68
N GLY A 189 11.75 8.24 5.98
CA GLY A 189 11.01 7.10 6.55
C GLY A 189 10.00 7.47 7.64
N ARG A 190 9.49 8.72 7.66
CA ARG A 190 8.46 9.17 8.61
C ARG A 190 7.06 8.94 8.05
N ARG A 191 6.09 8.71 8.93
CA ARG A 191 4.70 8.44 8.54
C ARG A 191 3.74 9.58 8.88
N ASP A 192 4.22 10.62 9.57
CA ASP A 192 3.38 11.76 9.96
C ASP A 192 2.72 12.40 8.73
N ARG A 193 3.48 12.62 7.64
CA ARG A 193 2.97 13.17 6.38
C ARG A 193 1.85 12.31 5.76
N GLU A 194 1.98 10.98 5.81
CA GLU A 194 0.94 10.08 5.34
C GLU A 194 -0.34 10.19 6.19
N ILE A 195 -0.18 10.24 7.51
CA ILE A 195 -1.32 10.41 8.44
C ILE A 195 -2.02 11.77 8.19
N ASP A 196 -1.25 12.85 8.00
CA ASP A 196 -1.76 14.18 7.66
C ASP A 196 -2.61 14.12 6.38
N ARG A 197 -2.09 13.43 5.36
CA ARG A 197 -2.74 13.27 4.07
C ARG A 197 -4.04 12.48 4.18
N GLN A 198 -4.09 11.41 4.98
CA GLN A 198 -5.32 10.64 5.19
C GLN A 198 -6.37 11.44 5.97
N ILE A 199 -5.97 12.17 7.01
CA ILE A 199 -6.85 13.10 7.73
C ILE A 199 -7.38 14.18 6.78
N GLY A 200 -6.53 14.74 5.92
CA GLY A 200 -6.91 15.71 4.90
C GLY A 200 -7.91 15.14 3.88
N SER A 201 -7.68 13.92 3.42
CA SER A 201 -8.56 13.21 2.47
C SER A 201 -9.94 12.94 3.09
N ALA A 202 -9.97 12.43 4.33
CA ALA A 202 -11.21 12.23 5.08
C ALA A 202 -11.95 13.56 5.33
N SER A 203 -11.20 14.62 5.66
CA SER A 203 -11.75 15.97 5.83
C SER A 203 -12.36 16.53 4.54
N ALA A 204 -11.77 16.24 3.37
CA ALA A 204 -12.33 16.61 2.07
C ALA A 204 -13.65 15.87 1.78
N VAL A 205 -13.71 14.56 2.06
CA VAL A 205 -14.95 13.78 1.99
C VAL A 205 -16.02 14.38 2.89
N MET A 206 -15.68 14.67 4.15
CA MET A 206 -16.61 15.29 5.09
C MET A 206 -17.12 16.63 4.57
N ARG A 207 -16.25 17.53 4.08
CA ARG A 207 -16.66 18.83 3.54
C ARG A 207 -17.65 18.68 2.38
N THR A 208 -17.36 17.76 1.47
CA THR A 208 -18.19 17.48 0.28
C THR A 208 -19.58 16.97 0.69
N LEU A 209 -19.64 16.07 1.67
CA LEU A 209 -20.89 15.44 2.11
C LEU A 209 -21.64 16.26 3.17
N SER A 210 -20.98 17.27 3.76
CA SER A 210 -21.52 18.00 4.92
C SER A 210 -22.88 18.61 4.61
N ARG A 211 -22.98 19.41 3.54
CA ARG A 211 -24.21 20.15 3.19
C ARG A 211 -25.28 19.29 2.52
N SER A 212 -24.86 18.29 1.75
CA SER A 212 -25.75 17.45 0.97
C SER A 212 -26.38 16.31 1.79
N VAL A 213 -25.67 15.81 2.81
CA VAL A 213 -26.07 14.61 3.53
C VAL A 213 -25.90 14.74 5.05
N VAL A 214 -24.70 15.05 5.54
CA VAL A 214 -24.37 14.82 6.97
C VAL A 214 -25.16 15.74 7.91
N VAL A 215 -25.52 16.96 7.48
CA VAL A 215 -26.29 17.90 8.29
C VAL A 215 -27.78 17.97 7.92
N LYS A 216 -28.23 17.18 6.93
CA LYS A 216 -29.63 17.15 6.50
C LYS A 216 -30.48 16.47 7.57
N ARG A 217 -31.49 17.19 8.07
CA ARG A 217 -32.39 16.69 9.13
C ARG A 217 -33.37 15.64 8.59
N GLU A 218 -33.61 15.68 7.29
CA GLU A 218 -34.43 14.72 6.54
C GLU A 218 -33.80 13.32 6.53
N LEU A 219 -32.48 13.23 6.75
CA LEU A 219 -31.77 11.96 6.82
C LEU A 219 -31.66 11.47 8.26
N SER A 220 -32.07 10.23 8.48
CA SER A 220 -31.93 9.57 9.78
C SER A 220 -30.47 9.54 10.22
N GLN A 221 -30.25 9.59 11.53
CA GLN A 221 -28.92 9.47 12.14
C GLN A 221 -28.25 8.16 11.72
N LYS A 222 -29.03 7.08 11.57
CA LYS A 222 -28.56 5.78 11.06
C LYS A 222 -28.02 5.87 9.64
N ALA A 223 -28.70 6.56 8.73
CA ALA A 223 -28.23 6.75 7.36
C ALA A 223 -26.93 7.56 7.31
N ARG A 224 -26.84 8.64 8.09
CA ARG A 224 -25.63 9.46 8.20
C ARG A 224 -24.45 8.70 8.82
N LEU A 225 -24.70 7.85 9.81
CA LEU A 225 -23.70 6.93 10.36
C LEU A 225 -23.27 5.84 9.38
N SER A 226 -24.15 5.40 8.47
CA SER A 226 -23.76 4.47 7.41
C SER A 226 -22.64 5.06 6.55
N ILE A 227 -22.75 6.33 6.16
CA ILE A 227 -21.73 7.05 5.39
C ILE A 227 -20.43 7.21 6.17
N TYR A 228 -20.52 7.52 7.47
CA TYR A 228 -19.34 7.52 8.34
C TYR A 228 -18.61 6.18 8.28
N ARG A 229 -19.33 5.07 8.43
CA ARG A 229 -18.76 3.71 8.47
C ARG A 229 -18.26 3.21 7.10
N SER A 230 -18.95 3.56 6.02
CA SER A 230 -18.67 3.01 4.67
C SER A 230 -17.77 3.89 3.81
N ILE A 231 -17.65 5.20 4.11
CA ILE A 231 -16.86 6.15 3.32
C ILE A 231 -15.79 6.81 4.18
N TYR A 232 -16.18 7.50 5.25
CA TYR A 232 -15.24 8.31 6.03
C TYR A 232 -14.17 7.48 6.73
N VAL A 233 -14.59 6.42 7.45
CA VAL A 233 -13.66 5.55 8.18
C VAL A 233 -12.66 4.86 7.23
N PRO A 234 -13.08 4.18 6.13
CA PRO A 234 -12.13 3.57 5.20
C PRO A 234 -11.12 4.54 4.58
N VAL A 235 -11.55 5.77 4.26
CA VAL A 235 -10.63 6.81 3.75
C VAL A 235 -9.62 7.23 4.81
N LEU A 236 -10.08 7.46 6.04
CA LEU A 236 -9.19 7.89 7.14
C LEU A 236 -8.21 6.80 7.58
N THR A 237 -8.62 5.53 7.54
CA THR A 237 -7.84 4.40 8.04
C THR A 237 -7.15 3.61 6.91
N TYR A 238 -6.92 4.18 5.74
CA TYR A 238 -6.19 3.43 4.71
C TYR A 238 -4.72 3.23 5.12
N GLY A 239 -4.27 1.96 5.20
CA GLY A 239 -2.88 1.60 5.54
C GLY A 239 -2.49 1.67 7.02
N HIS A 240 -3.46 1.87 7.92
CA HIS A 240 -3.25 2.03 9.36
C HIS A 240 -2.65 0.81 10.08
N GLU A 241 -2.75 -0.39 9.48
CA GLU A 241 -2.24 -1.64 10.01
C GLU A 241 -0.74 -1.59 10.29
N LEU A 242 -0.02 -0.69 9.60
CA LEU A 242 1.42 -0.52 9.72
C LEU A 242 1.81 0.73 10.54
N TRP A 243 0.86 1.55 11.00
CA TRP A 243 1.17 2.79 11.70
C TRP A 243 1.75 2.54 13.10
N VAL A 244 2.72 3.37 13.48
CA VAL A 244 3.17 3.49 14.88
C VAL A 244 2.41 4.65 15.49
N MET A 245 1.52 4.36 16.44
CA MET A 245 0.60 5.36 17.00
C MET A 245 1.28 6.10 18.15
N THR A 246 1.74 7.33 17.89
CA THR A 246 2.15 8.27 18.94
C THR A 246 0.93 8.93 19.59
N GLU A 247 1.05 9.45 20.80
CA GLU A 247 -0.05 10.20 21.45
C GLU A 247 -0.53 11.37 20.59
N ARG A 248 0.40 12.08 19.94
CA ARG A 248 0.07 13.12 18.96
C ARG A 248 -0.80 12.58 17.82
N THR A 249 -0.46 11.41 17.29
CA THR A 249 -1.24 10.76 16.21
C THR A 249 -2.63 10.35 16.69
N ARG A 250 -2.71 9.72 17.86
CA ARG A 250 -3.98 9.31 18.49
C ARG A 250 -4.93 10.48 18.66
N LEU A 251 -4.46 11.58 19.24
CA LEU A 251 -5.25 12.81 19.44
C LEU A 251 -5.78 13.35 18.11
N ARG A 252 -4.97 13.37 17.06
CA ARG A 252 -5.38 13.90 15.75
C ARG A 252 -6.45 13.04 15.09
N ILE A 253 -6.35 11.72 15.20
CA ILE A 253 -7.38 10.79 14.70
C ILE A 253 -8.67 10.94 15.50
N GLN A 254 -8.59 11.07 16.82
CA GLN A 254 -9.76 11.34 17.67
C GLN A 254 -10.43 12.67 17.31
N VAL A 255 -9.65 13.73 17.09
CA VAL A 255 -10.19 15.03 16.66
C VAL A 255 -10.90 14.89 15.31
N ALA A 256 -10.29 14.22 14.34
CA ALA A 256 -10.89 13.98 13.03
C ALA A 256 -12.20 13.18 13.15
N GLU A 257 -12.21 12.10 13.92
CA GLU A 257 -13.39 11.28 14.20
C GLU A 257 -14.52 12.12 14.81
N ILE A 258 -14.25 12.78 15.95
CA ILE A 258 -15.24 13.54 16.70
C ILE A 258 -15.77 14.72 15.88
N SER A 259 -14.94 15.32 15.03
CA SER A 259 -15.41 16.36 14.12
C SER A 259 -16.53 15.88 13.18
N PHE A 260 -16.45 14.63 12.71
CA PHE A 260 -17.50 14.05 11.87
C PHE A 260 -18.73 13.69 12.71
N LEU A 261 -18.52 13.00 13.83
CA LEU A 261 -19.60 12.52 14.69
C LEU A 261 -20.45 13.67 15.26
N ARG A 262 -19.83 14.81 15.61
CA ARG A 262 -20.57 16.02 16.03
C ARG A 262 -21.56 16.49 14.98
N ARG A 263 -21.17 16.51 13.69
CA ARG A 263 -22.06 16.91 12.60
C ARG A 263 -23.22 15.94 12.42
N VAL A 264 -22.97 14.64 12.57
CA VAL A 264 -24.02 13.61 12.56
C VAL A 264 -24.99 13.81 13.73
N ALA A 265 -24.49 14.14 14.92
CA ALA A 265 -25.31 14.43 16.09
C ALA A 265 -25.99 15.82 16.03
N GLY A 266 -25.65 16.67 15.07
CA GLY A 266 -26.14 18.05 15.01
C GLY A 266 -25.54 18.97 16.07
N LEU A 267 -24.40 18.59 16.65
CA LEU A 267 -23.71 19.31 17.71
C LEU A 267 -22.65 20.25 17.16
N SER A 268 -22.57 21.43 17.75
CA SER A 268 -21.53 22.44 17.58
C SER A 268 -20.44 22.30 18.64
N LEU A 269 -19.39 23.11 18.51
CA LEU A 269 -18.36 23.25 19.56
C LEU A 269 -18.90 23.95 20.82
N ARG A 270 -19.92 24.80 20.68
CA ARG A 270 -20.50 25.59 21.79
C ARG A 270 -21.29 24.74 22.77
N ASP A 271 -21.78 23.59 22.34
CA ASP A 271 -22.56 22.68 23.18
C ASP A 271 -21.72 21.97 24.24
N ARG A 272 -20.38 22.05 24.16
CA ARG A 272 -19.42 21.52 25.15
C ARG A 272 -19.62 20.04 25.56
N VAL A 273 -20.29 19.25 24.70
CA VAL A 273 -20.49 17.81 24.90
C VAL A 273 -19.17 17.05 24.80
N ARG A 274 -18.92 16.12 25.71
CA ARG A 274 -17.67 15.33 25.73
C ARG A 274 -17.65 14.32 24.59
N SER A 275 -16.45 13.98 24.13
CA SER A 275 -16.23 13.00 23.06
C SER A 275 -16.81 11.62 23.38
N LEU A 276 -16.80 11.22 24.66
CA LEU A 276 -17.39 9.97 25.12
C LEU A 276 -18.91 9.99 24.93
N ASP A 277 -19.58 11.03 25.45
CA ASP A 277 -21.04 11.17 25.36
C ASP A 277 -21.54 11.22 23.90
N ILE A 278 -20.78 11.84 22.99
CA ILE A 278 -21.09 11.85 21.55
C ILE A 278 -21.07 10.44 20.96
N ARG A 279 -20.05 9.64 21.31
CA ARG A 279 -19.91 8.27 20.83
C ARG A 279 -21.01 7.36 21.37
N GLU A 280 -21.29 7.46 22.68
CA GLU A 280 -22.37 6.71 23.33
C GLU A 280 -23.74 7.05 22.74
N GLY A 281 -24.05 8.34 22.59
CA GLY A 281 -25.31 8.79 21.99
C GLY A 281 -25.49 8.40 20.51
N LEU A 282 -24.40 8.10 19.81
CA LEU A 282 -24.42 7.60 18.42
C LEU A 282 -24.28 6.08 18.30
N GLY A 283 -24.01 5.36 19.40
CA GLY A 283 -23.67 3.94 19.36
C GLY A 283 -22.45 3.66 18.47
N VAL A 284 -21.40 4.49 18.59
CA VAL A 284 -20.16 4.38 17.80
C VAL A 284 -18.99 4.08 18.72
N GLU A 285 -18.30 2.97 18.46
CA GLU A 285 -17.06 2.64 19.15
C GLU A 285 -15.91 3.58 18.72
N PRO A 286 -14.98 3.94 19.62
CA PRO A 286 -13.79 4.72 19.28
C PRO A 286 -13.01 4.14 18.09
N LEU A 287 -12.74 4.98 17.10
CA LEU A 287 -11.99 4.61 15.89
C LEU A 287 -10.59 4.04 16.19
N LEU A 288 -9.95 4.52 17.26
CA LEU A 288 -8.64 4.00 17.69
C LEU A 288 -8.70 2.50 18.01
N LEU A 289 -9.77 2.03 18.64
CA LEU A 289 -9.92 0.60 18.95
C LEU A 289 -10.06 -0.23 17.68
N ARG A 290 -10.76 0.30 16.67
CA ARG A 290 -10.84 -0.35 15.35
C ARG A 290 -9.48 -0.43 14.66
N ILE A 291 -8.67 0.62 14.77
CA ILE A 291 -7.30 0.68 14.26
C ILE A 291 -6.42 -0.38 14.95
N GLU A 292 -6.41 -0.37 16.28
CA GLU A 292 -5.60 -1.28 17.10
C GLU A 292 -5.99 -2.75 16.87
N ARG A 293 -7.28 -3.08 16.81
CA ARG A 293 -7.73 -4.45 16.45
C ARG A 293 -7.24 -4.88 15.07
N SER A 294 -7.22 -3.98 14.08
CA SER A 294 -6.78 -4.31 12.72
C SER A 294 -5.26 -4.51 12.66
N GLN A 295 -4.50 -3.69 13.40
CA GLN A 295 -3.06 -3.87 13.57
C GLN A 295 -2.73 -5.22 14.23
N LEU A 296 -3.46 -5.62 15.27
CA LEU A 296 -3.30 -6.93 15.90
C LEU A 296 -3.70 -8.08 14.98
N ARG A 297 -4.78 -7.96 14.20
CA ARG A 297 -5.13 -8.96 13.17
C ARG A 297 -4.01 -9.12 12.16
N TRP A 298 -3.44 -8.01 11.68
CA TRP A 298 -2.32 -8.02 10.77
C TRP A 298 -1.06 -8.66 11.38
N PHE A 299 -0.74 -8.36 12.64
CA PHE A 299 0.33 -9.03 13.37
C PHE A 299 0.16 -10.55 13.40
N GLY A 300 -1.03 -11.04 13.77
CA GLY A 300 -1.32 -12.47 13.73
C GLY A 300 -1.17 -13.07 12.33
N HIS A 301 -1.56 -12.35 11.28
CA HIS A 301 -1.33 -12.79 9.90
C HIS A 301 0.15 -12.89 9.53
N LEU A 302 0.98 -11.93 9.96
CA LEU A 302 2.43 -11.95 9.74
C LEU A 302 3.10 -13.13 10.44
N VAL A 303 2.73 -13.39 11.70
CA VAL A 303 3.27 -14.52 12.47
C VAL A 303 2.98 -15.85 11.78
N ARG A 304 1.73 -16.06 11.37
CA ARG A 304 1.25 -17.29 10.72
C ARG A 304 1.56 -17.37 9.21
N MET A 305 2.27 -16.40 8.65
CA MET A 305 2.50 -16.35 7.20
C MET A 305 3.45 -17.48 6.75
N PRO A 306 3.12 -18.28 5.72
CA PRO A 306 4.00 -19.35 5.27
C PRO A 306 5.34 -18.80 4.75
N PRO A 307 6.42 -19.61 4.77
CA PRO A 307 7.71 -19.25 4.18
C PRO A 307 7.56 -18.96 2.67
N GLY A 308 8.48 -18.17 2.11
CA GLY A 308 8.44 -17.74 0.70
C GLY A 308 7.60 -16.49 0.43
N ARG A 309 6.83 -16.00 1.42
CA ARG A 309 6.12 -14.72 1.29
C ARG A 309 6.95 -13.56 1.86
N LEU A 310 7.36 -12.64 0.98
CA LEU A 310 8.19 -11.48 1.33
C LEU A 310 7.74 -10.72 2.59
N PRO A 311 6.45 -10.38 2.82
CA PRO A 311 6.07 -9.65 4.03
C PRO A 311 6.39 -10.40 5.33
N GLY A 312 6.14 -11.71 5.38
CA GLY A 312 6.42 -12.55 6.54
C GLY A 312 7.93 -12.76 6.75
N GLU A 313 8.69 -12.90 5.66
CA GLU A 313 10.15 -13.02 5.71
C GLU A 313 10.81 -11.72 6.18
N VAL A 314 10.44 -10.58 5.60
CA VAL A 314 10.92 -9.24 6.01
C VAL A 314 10.51 -8.95 7.45
N PHE A 315 9.32 -9.37 7.88
CA PHE A 315 8.91 -9.21 9.27
C PHE A 315 9.81 -9.97 10.24
N ARG A 316 10.19 -11.22 9.92
CA ARG A 316 11.06 -12.07 10.77
C ARG A 316 12.54 -11.74 10.66
N ALA A 317 12.95 -11.10 9.57
CA ALA A 317 14.33 -10.73 9.32
C ALA A 317 14.88 -9.81 10.42
N CYS A 318 16.09 -10.12 10.87
CA CYS A 318 16.92 -9.26 11.72
C CYS A 318 18.10 -8.79 10.86
N PRO A 319 18.12 -7.53 10.40
CA PRO A 319 19.24 -7.01 9.63
C PRO A 319 20.53 -6.99 10.44
N ALA A 320 21.66 -7.13 9.75
CA ALA A 320 22.98 -6.96 10.36
C ALA A 320 23.24 -5.47 10.65
N GLY A 321 23.86 -5.18 11.79
CA GLY A 321 24.24 -3.82 12.18
C GLY A 321 23.87 -3.51 13.64
N ARG A 322 24.33 -2.35 14.12
CA ARG A 322 24.00 -1.85 15.46
C ARG A 322 23.06 -0.68 15.36
N ARG A 323 22.13 -0.61 16.32
CA ARG A 323 21.26 0.55 16.48
C ARG A 323 22.08 1.78 16.86
N PRO A 324 21.77 2.97 16.31
CA PRO A 324 22.36 4.21 16.79
C PRO A 324 22.13 4.39 18.30
N PRO A 325 23.12 4.94 19.04
CA PRO A 325 22.95 5.25 20.46
C PRO A 325 21.88 6.34 20.67
N GLY A 326 21.27 6.37 21.87
CA GLY A 326 20.26 7.37 22.26
C GLY A 326 18.83 6.85 22.26
N ARG A 327 17.87 7.66 21.81
CA ARG A 327 16.43 7.33 21.75
C ARG A 327 16.01 7.02 20.30
N PRO A 328 16.21 5.78 19.80
CA PRO A 328 15.79 5.39 18.46
C PRO A 328 14.26 5.43 18.33
N ARG A 329 13.78 5.56 17.09
CA ARG A 329 12.33 5.51 16.80
C ARG A 329 11.73 4.16 17.25
N THR A 330 10.50 4.21 17.73
CA THR A 330 9.73 3.00 18.06
C THR A 330 9.44 2.21 16.79
N ARG A 331 9.85 0.94 16.75
CA ARG A 331 9.52 0.00 15.66
C ARG A 331 8.04 -0.33 15.71
N TRP A 332 7.45 -0.69 14.56
CA TRP A 332 6.10 -1.24 14.54
C TRP A 332 5.95 -2.48 15.43
N ARG A 333 6.91 -3.42 15.38
CA ARG A 333 6.92 -4.61 16.27
C ARG A 333 6.96 -4.23 17.75
N GLY A 334 7.75 -3.22 18.12
CA GLY A 334 7.85 -2.74 19.51
C GLY A 334 6.56 -2.06 19.96
N TYR A 335 5.95 -1.28 19.08
CA TYR A 335 4.63 -0.68 19.31
C TYR A 335 3.55 -1.75 19.55
N ILE A 336 3.48 -2.79 18.72
CA ILE A 336 2.52 -3.90 18.89
C ILE A 336 2.75 -4.65 20.19
N SER A 337 4.02 -4.92 20.54
CA SER A 337 4.36 -5.56 21.80
C SER A 337 3.87 -4.76 23.01
N ASN A 338 4.10 -3.44 23.02
CA ASN A 338 3.59 -2.57 24.07
C ASN A 338 2.06 -2.52 24.10
N LEU A 339 1.42 -2.41 22.94
CA LEU A 339 -0.04 -2.39 22.80
C LEU A 339 -0.67 -3.66 23.41
N VAL A 340 -0.11 -4.83 23.11
CA VAL A 340 -0.60 -6.12 23.62
C VAL A 340 -0.32 -6.28 25.11
N ARG A 341 0.83 -5.83 25.59
CA ARG A 341 1.12 -5.83 27.03
C ARG A 341 0.18 -4.92 27.81
N GLU A 342 0.00 -3.69 27.35
CA GLU A 342 -0.82 -2.67 28.02
C GLU A 342 -2.31 -3.03 27.99
N HIS A 343 -2.81 -3.52 26.86
CA HIS A 343 -4.24 -3.82 26.72
C HIS A 343 -4.62 -5.26 26.96
N LEU A 344 -3.73 -6.24 26.90
CA LEU A 344 -4.11 -7.66 27.03
C LEU A 344 -3.33 -8.39 28.13
N GLY A 345 -2.39 -7.71 28.80
CA GLY A 345 -1.54 -8.32 29.84
C GLY A 345 -0.63 -9.43 29.33
N VAL A 346 -0.47 -9.57 28.01
CA VAL A 346 0.36 -10.61 27.40
C VAL A 346 1.79 -10.12 27.31
N LEU A 347 2.71 -10.93 27.83
CA LEU A 347 4.13 -10.61 27.84
C LEU A 347 4.73 -10.70 26.41
N PRO A 348 5.75 -9.88 26.08
CA PRO A 348 6.41 -9.89 24.77
C PRO A 348 6.92 -11.27 24.32
N GLU A 349 7.31 -12.12 25.26
CA GLU A 349 7.87 -13.46 25.02
C GLU A 349 6.79 -14.43 24.53
N GLU A 350 5.57 -14.32 25.08
CA GLU A 350 4.42 -15.17 24.72
C GLU A 350 3.70 -14.68 23.46
N LEU A 351 4.01 -13.46 23.00
CA LEU A 351 3.27 -12.78 21.94
C LEU A 351 3.24 -13.57 20.63
N VAL A 352 4.38 -14.11 20.21
CA VAL A 352 4.50 -14.86 18.94
C VAL A 352 3.80 -16.21 19.04
N GLU A 353 3.89 -16.89 20.19
CA GLU A 353 3.22 -18.15 20.45
C GLU A 353 1.70 -17.99 20.39
N LYS A 354 1.13 -17.06 21.16
CA LYS A 354 -0.32 -16.80 21.16
C LYS A 354 -0.83 -16.32 19.81
N ALA A 355 -0.04 -15.52 19.10
CA ALA A 355 -0.38 -15.10 17.74
C ALA A 355 -0.24 -16.22 16.70
N GLY A 356 0.53 -17.28 16.98
CA GLY A 356 0.61 -18.49 16.17
C GLY A 356 -0.72 -19.25 16.16
N GLU A 357 -1.42 -19.27 17.30
CA GLU A 357 -2.71 -19.92 17.46
C GLU A 357 -3.87 -19.02 17.03
N ARG A 358 -4.51 -19.35 15.90
CA ARG A 358 -5.55 -18.49 15.30
C ARG A 358 -6.75 -18.25 16.22
N THR A 359 -7.21 -19.29 16.92
CA THR A 359 -8.37 -19.24 17.82
C THR A 359 -8.06 -18.39 19.05
N VAL A 360 -6.94 -18.66 19.72
CA VAL A 360 -6.46 -17.88 20.88
C VAL A 360 -6.27 -16.42 20.50
N TRP A 361 -5.56 -16.14 19.39
CA TRP A 361 -5.35 -14.79 18.93
C TRP A 361 -6.64 -14.06 18.58
N SER A 362 -7.59 -14.72 17.91
CA SER A 362 -8.87 -14.12 17.58
C SER A 362 -9.68 -13.78 18.84
N SER A 363 -9.62 -14.62 19.87
CA SER A 363 -10.24 -14.36 21.17
C SER A 363 -9.61 -13.15 21.85
N LEU A 364 -8.28 -13.11 21.91
CA LEU A 364 -7.50 -11.99 22.47
C LEU A 364 -7.83 -10.65 21.79
N VAL A 365 -7.85 -10.62 20.46
CA VAL A 365 -8.21 -9.40 19.70
C VAL A 365 -9.68 -9.02 19.93
N GLY A 366 -10.56 -10.00 20.13
CA GLY A 366 -11.97 -9.77 20.46
C GLY A 366 -12.20 -9.14 21.83
N MET A 367 -11.27 -9.35 22.78
CA MET A 367 -11.34 -8.78 24.13
C MET A 367 -10.94 -7.30 24.20
N LEU A 368 -10.36 -6.72 23.15
CA LEU A 368 -10.13 -5.27 23.08
C LEU A 368 -11.48 -4.51 23.10
N PRO A 369 -11.65 -3.44 23.89
CA PRO A 369 -10.73 -2.94 24.90
C PRO A 369 -10.86 -3.73 26.20
N LEU A 370 -9.75 -4.21 26.77
CA LEU A 370 -9.74 -4.38 28.23
C LEU A 370 -9.65 -2.97 28.81
N ARG A 371 -10.49 -2.72 29.81
CA ARG A 371 -10.88 -1.42 30.34
C ARG A 371 -9.74 -0.41 30.51
N PRO A 372 -10.03 0.91 30.47
CA PRO A 372 -9.18 1.87 31.14
C PRO A 372 -9.16 1.48 32.62
N GLU A 373 -8.00 1.17 33.17
CA GLU A 373 -7.85 1.29 34.62
C GLU A 373 -8.17 2.74 34.97
N LEU A 374 -9.19 2.90 35.80
CA LEU A 374 -9.46 4.12 36.54
C LEU A 374 -8.17 4.46 37.31
N GLY A 375 -7.53 5.55 36.91
CA GLY A 375 -6.43 6.20 37.61
C GLY A 375 -6.51 7.70 37.38
#